data_AF-A0A936U1Y1-F1
#
_entry.id   AF-A0A936U1Y1-F1
#
_cell.length_a   1.000
_cell.length_b   1.000
_cell.length_c   1.000
_cell.angle_alpha   90.00
_cell.angle_beta   90.00
_cell.angle_gamma   90.00
#
_symmetry.space_group_name_H-M   'P 1'
#
loop_
_entity.id
_entity.type
_entity.pdbx_description
1 polymer ?
#
loop_
_entity_poly.entity_id
_entity_poly.type
_entity_poly.pdbx_seq_one_letter_code
_entity_poly.pdbx_strand_id
1 'polypeptide(L)'
;MRKANGWIQAYQILKKITGLKVWKPSEIPQHLCYGTNPRVGDIVIVADSAWSVTMNKPKRNFKGGTHGYDIHNTDVHAIFYASGPAFRQNYIHPTFQNIHIYPLLAHLLGVFPASTDGDLKQVTDMLKPQP
;
A
#
# COMPACT_ATOMS: atom_id res chain seq x y z
N MET A 1 -31.64 -8.13 6.32
CA MET A 1 -31.11 -7.61 7.60
C MET A 1 -30.04 -8.58 8.11
N ARG A 2 -28.75 -8.23 8.01
CA ARG A 2 -27.65 -9.04 8.58
C ARG A 2 -27.76 -8.99 10.11
N LYS A 3 -27.70 -10.13 10.81
CA LYS A 3 -27.86 -10.18 12.28
C LYS A 3 -26.85 -9.25 12.95
N ALA A 4 -27.32 -8.16 13.55
CA ALA A 4 -26.50 -7.07 14.08
C ALA A 4 -25.42 -7.49 15.10
N ASN A 5 -25.56 -8.68 15.68
CA ASN A 5 -24.68 -9.15 16.77
C ASN A 5 -23.48 -9.97 16.29
N GLY A 6 -23.53 -10.56 15.09
CA GLY A 6 -22.51 -11.50 14.63
C GLY A 6 -21.17 -10.84 14.28
N TRP A 7 -21.21 -9.68 13.62
CA TRP A 7 -19.99 -8.97 13.19
C TRP A 7 -19.27 -8.29 14.36
N ILE A 8 -20.02 -7.76 15.34
CA ILE A 8 -19.44 -7.15 16.56
C ILE A 8 -18.65 -8.21 17.32
N GLN A 9 -19.24 -9.40 17.50
CA GLN A 9 -18.58 -10.50 18.15
C GLN A 9 -17.32 -10.93 17.39
N ALA A 10 -17.40 -11.06 16.06
CA ALA A 10 -16.24 -11.39 15.23
C ALA A 10 -15.10 -10.37 15.37
N TYR A 11 -15.42 -9.07 15.31
CA TYR A 11 -14.44 -7.98 15.51
C TYR A 11 -13.74 -8.10 16.88
N GLN A 12 -14.47 -8.31 17.96
CA GLN A 12 -13.91 -8.43 19.30
C GLN A 12 -13.04 -9.68 19.49
N ILE A 13 -13.36 -10.78 18.81
CA ILE A 13 -12.55 -12.00 18.82
C ILE A 13 -11.25 -11.77 18.04
N LEU A 14 -11.37 -11.26 16.81
CA LEU A 14 -10.23 -11.04 15.91
C LEU A 14 -9.20 -10.08 16.51
N LYS A 15 -9.66 -9.02 17.18
CA LYS A 15 -8.79 -8.01 17.80
C LYS A 15 -7.89 -8.57 18.92
N LYS A 16 -8.20 -9.76 19.46
CA LYS A 16 -7.42 -10.43 20.51
C LYS A 16 -6.38 -11.40 19.95
N ILE A 17 -6.36 -11.65 18.64
CA ILE A 17 -5.44 -12.61 18.02
C ILE A 17 -4.08 -11.94 17.82
N THR A 18 -3.04 -12.52 18.43
CA THR A 18 -1.65 -12.12 18.20
C THR A 18 -1.29 -12.27 16.72
N GLY A 19 -0.57 -11.29 16.18
CA GLY A 19 -0.16 -11.31 14.77
C GLY A 19 -1.18 -10.70 13.82
N LEU A 20 -2.30 -10.16 14.32
CA LEU A 20 -3.31 -9.45 13.51
C LEU A 20 -3.47 -8.00 13.97
N LYS A 21 -3.49 -7.09 12.99
CA LYS A 21 -4.05 -5.75 13.11
C LYS A 21 -5.46 -5.77 12.56
N VAL A 22 -6.43 -5.28 13.33
CA VAL A 22 -7.86 -5.38 13.02
C VAL A 22 -8.52 -4.03 13.21
N TRP A 23 -9.23 -3.56 12.19
CA TRP A 23 -9.88 -2.25 12.17
C TRP A 23 -11.28 -2.32 11.58
N LYS A 24 -12.18 -1.48 12.07
CA LYS A 24 -13.33 -1.03 11.27
C LYS A 24 -12.85 -0.02 10.22
N PRO A 25 -13.60 0.21 9.13
CA PRO A 25 -13.22 1.20 8.11
C PRO A 25 -12.83 2.58 8.66
N SER A 26 -13.52 3.06 9.69
CA SER A 26 -13.25 4.35 10.35
C SER A 26 -12.02 4.35 11.27
N GLU A 27 -11.45 3.19 11.58
CA GLU A 27 -10.32 3.01 12.50
C GLU A 27 -9.02 2.70 11.75
N ILE A 28 -9.07 2.58 10.41
CA ILE A 28 -7.92 2.24 9.59
C ILE A 28 -6.88 3.37 9.68
N PRO A 29 -5.60 3.05 9.95
CA PRO A 29 -4.54 4.05 10.01
C PRO A 29 -4.45 4.88 8.73
N GLN A 30 -4.33 6.20 8.89
CA GLN A 30 -4.32 7.15 7.78
C GLN A 30 -3.21 6.86 6.76
N HIS A 31 -2.06 6.33 7.19
CA HIS A 31 -0.93 6.04 6.30
C HIS A 31 -1.24 4.99 5.22
N LEU A 32 -2.26 4.16 5.44
CA LEU A 32 -2.69 3.17 4.45
C LEU A 32 -3.55 3.77 3.34
N CYS A 33 -4.02 5.03 3.49
CA CYS A 33 -4.92 5.69 2.54
C CYS A 33 -6.10 4.79 2.11
N TYR A 34 -6.68 4.05 3.06
CA TYR A 34 -7.69 3.03 2.82
C TYR A 34 -8.86 3.17 3.81
N GLY A 35 -10.04 2.63 3.47
CA GLY A 35 -11.21 2.60 4.36
C GLY A 35 -12.41 3.45 3.93
N THR A 36 -12.23 4.39 3.01
CA THR A 36 -13.32 5.31 2.57
C THR A 36 -14.12 4.79 1.38
N ASN A 37 -13.61 3.78 0.67
CA ASN A 37 -14.30 3.23 -0.50
C ASN A 37 -15.48 2.32 -0.06
N PRO A 38 -16.67 2.40 -0.70
CA PRO A 38 -17.82 1.57 -0.33
C PRO A 38 -17.63 0.07 -0.55
N ARG A 39 -16.56 -0.34 -1.25
CA ARG A 39 -16.18 -1.75 -1.42
C ARG A 39 -15.36 -2.31 -0.25
N VAL A 40 -14.91 -1.47 0.68
CA VAL A 40 -14.21 -1.93 1.88
C VAL A 40 -15.20 -2.70 2.77
N GLY A 41 -14.78 -3.88 3.23
CA GLY A 41 -15.60 -4.71 4.11
C GLY A 41 -15.77 -4.11 5.51
N ASP A 42 -16.72 -4.66 6.27
CA ASP A 42 -17.07 -4.20 7.63
C ASP A 42 -15.90 -4.32 8.64
N ILE A 43 -14.96 -5.24 8.38
CA ILE A 43 -13.75 -5.47 9.17
C ILE A 43 -12.59 -5.64 8.18
N VAL A 44 -11.50 -4.92 8.43
CA VAL A 44 -10.25 -5.05 7.69
C VAL A 44 -9.20 -5.65 8.62
N ILE A 45 -8.46 -6.63 8.11
CA ILE A 45 -7.43 -7.34 8.84
C ILE A 45 -6.15 -7.27 8.03
N VAL A 46 -5.04 -6.93 8.71
CA VAL A 46 -3.69 -7.06 8.17
C VAL A 46 -2.92 -7.97 9.11
N ALA A 47 -2.32 -9.02 8.57
CA ALA A 47 -1.43 -9.89 9.33
C ALA A 47 -0.07 -9.21 9.52
N ASP A 48 0.61 -9.52 10.61
CA ASP A 48 2.02 -9.16 10.77
C ASP A 48 2.88 -9.90 9.73
N SER A 49 4.06 -9.34 9.41
CA SER A 49 4.97 -9.95 8.43
C SER A 49 5.28 -11.40 8.79
N ALA A 50 5.35 -12.26 7.77
CA ALA A 50 5.52 -13.72 7.89
C ALA A 50 4.32 -14.49 8.47
N TRP A 51 3.19 -13.85 8.76
CA TRP A 51 1.92 -14.51 9.09
C TRP A 51 1.01 -14.62 7.86
N SER A 52 0.07 -15.56 7.87
CA SER A 52 -0.95 -15.70 6.83
C SER A 52 -2.29 -16.05 7.45
N VAL A 53 -3.36 -15.42 6.97
CA VAL A 53 -4.72 -15.65 7.44
C VAL A 53 -5.45 -16.58 6.50
N THR A 54 -6.00 -17.67 7.03
CA THR A 54 -6.84 -18.60 6.29
C THR A 54 -8.17 -18.80 7.00
N MET A 55 -9.23 -19.06 6.23
CA MET A 55 -10.54 -19.39 6.80
C MET A 55 -10.57 -20.79 7.42
N ASN A 56 -9.81 -21.72 6.85
CA ASN A 56 -9.74 -23.11 7.30
C ASN A 56 -8.29 -23.52 7.56
N LYS A 57 -8.11 -24.56 8.38
CA LYS A 57 -6.80 -25.16 8.62
C LYS A 57 -6.19 -25.58 7.26
N PRO A 58 -4.97 -25.11 6.93
CA PRO A 58 -4.39 -25.43 5.63
C PRO A 58 -4.09 -26.94 5.55
N LYS A 59 -4.38 -27.55 4.40
CA LYS A 59 -4.14 -28.98 4.15
C LYS A 59 -2.64 -29.32 4.00
N ARG A 60 -1.81 -28.30 3.75
CA ARG A 60 -0.35 -28.39 3.62
C ARG A 60 0.28 -27.20 4.33
N ASN A 61 1.50 -27.37 4.83
CA ASN A 61 2.25 -26.24 5.39
C ASN A 61 2.56 -25.21 4.30
N PHE A 62 2.50 -23.94 4.66
CA PHE A 62 2.94 -22.86 3.79
C PHE A 62 4.44 -22.98 3.53
N LYS A 63 4.83 -22.85 2.26
CA LYS A 63 6.21 -22.79 1.80
C LYS A 63 6.35 -21.58 0.88
N GLY A 64 7.45 -20.85 0.99
CA GLY A 64 7.73 -19.66 0.15
C GLY A 64 7.33 -18.34 0.81
N GLY A 65 7.37 -17.26 0.02
CA GLY A 65 7.02 -15.91 0.43
C GLY A 65 5.61 -15.50 -0.04
N THR A 66 5.07 -14.46 0.57
CA THR A 66 3.83 -13.79 0.16
C THR A 66 3.97 -12.28 0.41
N HIS A 67 2.99 -11.50 -0.05
CA HIS A 67 2.96 -10.04 0.09
C HIS A 67 1.55 -9.57 0.51
N GLY A 68 1.37 -8.25 0.64
CA GLY A 68 0.11 -7.63 1.08
C GLY A 68 0.08 -7.18 2.54
N TYR A 69 1.25 -7.16 3.19
CA TYR A 69 1.43 -6.61 4.53
C TYR A 69 1.38 -5.07 4.54
N ASP A 70 1.50 -4.50 5.73
CA ASP A 70 1.60 -3.06 5.95
C ASP A 70 2.72 -2.41 5.09
N ILE A 71 2.45 -1.30 4.43
CA ILE A 71 3.38 -0.63 3.51
C ILE A 71 4.61 -0.03 4.21
N HIS A 72 4.57 0.13 5.53
CA HIS A 72 5.75 0.49 6.32
C HIS A 72 6.74 -0.66 6.51
N ASN A 73 6.35 -1.90 6.19
CA ASN A 73 7.29 -3.01 6.14
C ASN A 73 8.20 -2.88 4.91
N THR A 74 9.50 -2.75 5.12
CA THR A 74 10.47 -2.63 4.03
C THR A 74 10.58 -3.88 3.17
N ASP A 75 10.19 -5.06 3.67
CA ASP A 75 10.21 -6.31 2.90
C ASP A 75 9.23 -6.30 1.71
N VAL A 76 8.21 -5.44 1.74
CA VAL A 76 7.24 -5.28 0.64
C VAL A 76 7.53 -4.09 -0.26
N HIS A 77 8.66 -3.39 -0.05
CA HIS A 77 9.06 -2.28 -0.90
C HIS A 77 9.48 -2.79 -2.28
N ALA A 78 9.09 -2.04 -3.31
CA ALA A 78 9.46 -2.32 -4.68
C ALA A 78 10.70 -1.51 -5.10
N ILE A 79 11.38 -1.98 -6.14
CA ILE A 79 12.47 -1.25 -6.79
C ILE A 79 11.94 -0.28 -7.85
N PHE A 80 12.63 0.83 -8.04
CA PHE A 80 12.41 1.77 -9.14
C PHE A 80 13.75 2.14 -9.77
N TYR A 81 13.88 1.95 -11.08
CA TYR A 81 15.02 2.38 -11.88
C TYR A 81 14.52 3.16 -13.08
N ALA A 82 15.20 4.26 -13.41
CA ALA A 82 14.93 5.06 -14.58
C ALA A 82 16.23 5.48 -15.26
N SER A 83 16.24 5.49 -16.59
CA SER A 83 17.35 5.94 -17.40
C SER A 83 16.83 6.59 -18.67
N GLY A 84 17.44 7.71 -19.06
CA GLY A 84 17.04 8.46 -20.23
C GLY A 84 17.59 9.89 -20.21
N PRO A 85 17.39 10.66 -21.29
CA PRO A 85 17.97 11.99 -21.44
C PRO A 85 17.47 12.99 -20.38
N ALA A 86 16.25 12.80 -19.87
CA ALA A 86 15.65 13.66 -18.84
C ALA A 86 16.14 13.36 -17.41
N PHE A 87 16.62 12.14 -17.14
CA PHE A 87 17.03 11.72 -15.79
C PHE A 87 18.48 12.08 -15.50
N ARG A 88 18.78 12.42 -14.23
CA ARG A 88 20.16 12.56 -13.76
C ARG A 88 20.88 11.22 -13.86
N GLN A 89 22.17 11.26 -14.18
CA GLN A 89 23.01 10.06 -14.21
C GLN A 89 23.60 9.81 -12.82
N ASN A 90 23.79 8.53 -12.46
CA ASN A 90 24.40 8.11 -11.20
C ASN A 90 23.75 8.73 -9.94
N TYR A 91 22.44 8.97 -10.00
CA TYR A 91 21.68 9.60 -8.92
C TYR A 91 20.85 8.55 -8.19
N ILE A 92 20.93 8.55 -6.86
CA ILE A 92 20.12 7.70 -5.98
C ILE A 92 19.09 8.61 -5.31
N HIS A 93 17.82 8.39 -5.65
CA HIS A 93 16.72 9.07 -4.98
C HIS A 93 16.40 8.37 -3.64
N PRO A 94 16.03 9.09 -2.57
CA PRO A 94 15.46 8.48 -1.37
C PRO A 94 14.19 7.67 -1.69
N THR A 95 13.76 6.78 -0.79
CA THR A 95 12.48 6.05 -0.96
C THR A 95 11.33 7.04 -1.12
N PHE A 96 10.42 6.74 -2.06
CA PHE A 96 9.24 7.55 -2.33
C PHE A 96 8.02 6.65 -2.60
N GLN A 97 6.80 7.21 -2.54
CA GLN A 97 5.58 6.45 -2.81
C GLN A 97 5.32 6.32 -4.32
N ASN A 98 4.87 5.15 -4.75
CA ASN A 98 4.62 4.85 -6.17
C ASN A 98 3.53 5.72 -6.82
N ILE A 99 2.64 6.34 -6.03
CA ILE A 99 1.64 7.30 -6.52
C ILE A 99 2.26 8.49 -7.27
N HIS A 100 3.54 8.81 -7.00
CA HIS A 100 4.26 9.90 -7.67
C HIS A 100 4.79 9.52 -9.06
N ILE A 101 4.69 8.25 -9.47
CA ILE A 101 5.15 7.79 -10.79
C ILE A 101 4.25 8.35 -11.90
N TYR A 102 2.93 8.41 -11.70
CA TYR A 102 2.01 8.95 -12.72
C TYR A 102 2.31 10.41 -13.10
N PRO A 103 2.40 11.38 -12.15
CA PRO A 103 2.72 12.76 -12.51
C PRO A 103 4.13 12.89 -13.10
N LEU A 104 5.10 12.05 -12.71
CA LEU A 104 6.42 11.97 -13.35
C LEU A 104 6.31 11.58 -14.83
N LEU A 105 5.56 10.53 -15.15
CA LEU A 105 5.37 10.09 -16.54
C LEU A 105 4.65 11.16 -17.39
N ALA A 106 3.61 11.81 -16.83
CA ALA A 106 2.93 12.90 -17.50
C ALA A 106 3.87 14.07 -17.83
N HIS A 107 4.73 14.45 -16.86
CA HIS A 107 5.75 15.47 -17.06
C HIS A 107 6.74 15.10 -18.17
N LEU A 108 7.25 13.87 -18.16
CA LEU A 108 8.20 13.39 -19.17
C LEU A 108 7.62 13.34 -20.59
N LEU A 109 6.31 13.08 -20.71
CA LEU A 109 5.59 13.07 -21.98
C LEU A 109 5.13 14.46 -22.43
N GLY A 110 5.25 15.48 -21.59
CA GLY A 110 4.75 16.83 -21.88
C GLY A 110 3.22 16.91 -21.97
N VAL A 111 2.50 16.07 -21.23
CA VAL A 111 1.03 16.04 -21.21
C VAL A 111 0.48 16.57 -19.89
N PHE A 112 -0.74 17.11 -19.92
CA PHE A 112 -1.44 17.49 -18.70
C PHE A 112 -1.91 16.24 -17.94
N PRO A 113 -1.50 16.05 -16.66
CA PRO A 113 -1.96 14.94 -15.87
C PRO A 113 -3.44 15.11 -15.50
N ALA A 114 -4.16 14.00 -15.39
CA ALA A 114 -5.44 13.98 -14.70
C ALA A 114 -5.24 14.19 -13.18
N SER A 115 -6.32 14.52 -12.47
CA SER A 115 -6.28 14.65 -11.00
C SER A 115 -5.84 13.34 -10.35
N THR A 116 -4.86 13.41 -9.44
CA THR A 116 -4.28 12.27 -8.71
C THR A 116 -3.80 12.71 -7.34
N ASP A 117 -3.56 11.76 -6.43
CA ASP A 117 -2.91 12.01 -5.14
C ASP A 117 -1.38 12.15 -5.26
N GLY A 118 -0.82 11.83 -6.43
CA GLY A 118 0.60 11.96 -6.70
C GLY A 118 1.06 13.42 -6.85
N ASP A 119 2.19 13.76 -6.23
CA ASP A 119 2.88 15.04 -6.39
C ASP A 119 4.23 14.88 -7.10
N LEU A 120 4.40 15.58 -8.24
CA LEU A 120 5.64 15.59 -9.02
C LEU A 120 6.84 16.06 -8.19
N LYS A 121 6.65 16.97 -7.24
CA LYS A 121 7.74 17.53 -6.42
C LYS A 121 8.45 16.47 -5.59
N GLN A 122 7.76 15.38 -5.24
CA GLN A 122 8.32 14.26 -4.49
C GLN A 122 9.36 13.44 -5.28
N VAL A 123 9.42 13.65 -6.60
CA VAL A 123 10.26 12.88 -7.51
C VAL A 123 10.98 13.77 -8.54
N THR A 124 10.88 15.09 -8.45
CA THR A 124 11.50 15.99 -9.44
C THR A 124 13.03 15.98 -9.37
N ASP A 125 13.60 15.69 -8.19
CA ASP A 125 15.04 15.73 -7.97
C ASP A 125 15.81 14.65 -8.75
N MET A 126 15.14 13.61 -9.25
CA MET A 126 15.76 12.64 -10.17
C MET A 126 15.90 13.15 -11.61
N LEU A 127 15.28 14.28 -11.95
CA LEU A 127 15.34 14.89 -13.27
C LEU A 127 16.50 15.90 -13.36
N LYS A 128 17.05 16.05 -14.55
CA LYS A 128 18.00 17.13 -14.83
C LYS A 128 17.29 18.48 -14.69
N PRO A 129 18.01 19.55 -14.27
CA PRO A 129 17.50 20.90 -14.39
C PRO A 129 17.07 21.16 -15.84
N GLN A 130 15.89 21.75 -16.04
CA GLN A 130 15.50 22.28 -17.34
C GLN A 130 16.46 23.44 -17.69
N PRO A 131 16.98 23.52 -18.92
CA PRO A 131 17.83 24.62 -19.35
C PRO A 131 17.09 25.97 -19.34
#